data_AF-A0A2H0RV44-F1
#
_entry.id   AF-A0A2H0RV44-F1
#
_cell.length_a   1.000
_cell.length_b   1.000
_cell.length_c   1.000
_cell.angle_alpha   90.00
_cell.angle_beta   90.00
_cell.angle_gamma   90.00
#
_symmetry.space_group_name_H-M   'P 1'
#
loop_
_entity.id
_entity.type
_entity.pdbx_description
1 polymer ?
#
loop_
_entity_poly.entity_id
_entity_poly.type
_entity_poly.pdbx_seq_one_letter_code
_entity_poly.pdbx_strand_id
1 'polypeptide(L)'
;MAKLVSIIELRKMQPADLRKEIREQEVAVTKLRLGVELRKEKDSAKYKREKVQLARMKTVLTEKQTEQLLKASTEPTVAAPKKK
;
A
#
# COMPACT_ATOMS: atom_id res chain seq x y z
N MET A 1 15.08 2.78 -9.42
CA MET A 1 13.72 3.06 -9.95
C MET A 1 12.81 1.98 -9.38
N ALA A 2 11.67 2.34 -8.79
CA ALA A 2 10.73 1.33 -8.34
C ALA A 2 10.14 0.64 -9.57
N LYS A 3 10.20 -0.69 -9.59
CA LYS A 3 9.61 -1.48 -10.67
C LYS A 3 8.10 -1.23 -10.62
N LEU A 4 7.45 -0.97 -11.75
CA LEU A 4 5.99 -0.90 -11.80
C LEU A 4 5.45 -2.32 -11.57
N VAL A 5 5.15 -2.63 -10.31
CA VAL A 5 4.64 -3.93 -9.88
C VAL A 5 3.18 -4.05 -10.30
N SER A 6 2.82 -5.18 -10.91
CA SER A 6 1.43 -5.44 -11.31
C SER A 6 0.53 -5.59 -10.08
N ILE A 7 -0.77 -5.34 -10.25
CA ILE A 7 -1.73 -5.48 -9.15
C ILE A 7 -1.79 -6.93 -8.61
N ILE A 8 -1.54 -7.92 -9.46
CA ILE A 8 -1.50 -9.34 -9.09
C ILE A 8 -0.32 -9.61 -8.16
N GLU A 9 0.85 -9.08 -8.48
CA GLU A 9 2.05 -9.20 -7.65
C GLU A 9 1.87 -8.47 -6.31
N LEU A 10 1.30 -7.26 -6.31
CA LEU A 10 0.99 -6.52 -5.08
C LEU A 10 0.05 -7.28 -4.15
N ARG A 11 -0.95 -7.98 -4.70
CA ARG A 11 -1.87 -8.81 -3.91
C ARG A 11 -1.21 -10.05 -3.32
N LYS A 12 -0.18 -10.60 -3.97
CA LYS A 12 0.58 -11.75 -3.48
C LYS A 12 1.61 -11.40 -2.41
N MET A 13 2.06 -10.14 -2.34
CA MET A 13 3.02 -9.68 -1.33
C MET A 13 2.49 -9.81 0.09
N GLN A 14 3.40 -10.06 1.03
CA GLN A 14 3.09 -9.99 2.46
C GLN A 14 2.81 -8.53 2.87
N PRO A 15 1.89 -8.28 3.81
CA PRO A 15 1.57 -6.91 4.25
C PRO A 15 2.80 -6.14 4.78
N ALA A 16 3.74 -6.84 5.43
CA ALA A 16 4.97 -6.23 5.94
C ALA A 16 5.88 -5.74 4.81
N ASP A 17 6.10 -6.57 3.80
CA ASP A 17 6.90 -6.22 2.63
C ASP A 17 6.23 -5.10 1.82
N LEU A 18 4.90 -5.16 1.66
CA LEU A 18 4.13 -4.14 0.98
C LEU A 18 4.26 -2.77 1.68
N ARG A 19 4.30 -2.73 3.01
CA ARG A 19 4.55 -1.49 3.77
C ARG A 19 5.94 -0.93 3.53
N LYS A 20 6.96 -1.79 3.44
CA LYS A 20 8.33 -1.37 3.15
C LYS A 20 8.42 -0.75 1.76
N GLU A 21 7.90 -1.45 0.75
CA GLU A 21 7.84 -0.97 -0.63
C GLU A 21 7.05 0.34 -0.77
N ILE A 22 5.92 0.50 -0.04
CA ILE A 22 5.16 1.76 -0.01
C ILE A 22 6.05 2.91 0.48
N ARG A 23 6.82 2.73 1.56
CA ARG A 23 7.69 3.78 2.10
C ARG A 23 8.78 4.18 1.10
N GLU A 24 9.38 3.20 0.42
CA GLU A 24 10.39 3.47 -0.60
C GLU A 24 9.78 4.23 -1.79
N GLN A 25 8.58 3.84 -2.21
CA GLN A 25 7.83 4.51 -3.26
C GLN A 25 7.41 5.94 -2.87
N GLU A 26 7.02 6.17 -1.61
CA GLU A 26 6.71 7.51 -1.10
C GLU A 26 7.90 8.46 -1.20
N VAL A 27 9.09 7.98 -0.83
CA VAL A 27 10.34 8.75 -0.95
C VAL A 27 10.63 9.06 -2.41
N ALA A 28 10.47 8.08 -3.31
CA ALA A 28 10.68 8.28 -4.74
C ALA A 28 9.70 9.32 -5.33
N VAL A 29 8.40 9.21 -5.02
CA VAL A 29 7.37 10.15 -5.46
C VAL A 29 7.62 11.55 -4.91
N THR A 30 8.06 11.67 -3.66
CA THR A 30 8.40 12.97 -3.04
C THR A 30 9.60 13.63 -3.73
N LYS A 31 10.66 12.85 -4.04
CA LYS A 31 11.81 13.35 -4.80
C LYS A 31 11.41 13.80 -6.20
N LEU A 32 10.57 13.03 -6.89
CA LEU A 32 10.07 13.40 -8.21
C LEU A 32 9.20 14.65 -8.15
N ARG A 33 8.33 14.77 -7.15
CA ARG A 33 7.51 15.97 -6.93
C ARG A 33 8.39 17.22 -6.79
N LEU A 34 9.41 17.15 -5.93
CA LEU A 34 10.34 18.26 -5.74
C LEU A 34 11.12 18.57 -7.03
N GLY A 35 11.56 17.55 -7.77
CA GLY A 35 12.22 17.73 -9.06
C GLY A 35 11.33 18.45 -10.08
N VAL A 36 10.05 18.10 -10.16
CA VAL A 36 9.06 18.76 -11.03
C VAL A 36 8.79 20.20 -10.58
N GLU A 37 8.58 20.42 -9.28
CA GLU A 37 8.35 21.77 -8.72
C GLU A 37 9.53 22.71 -8.96
N LEU A 38 10.76 22.21 -8.82
CA LEU A 38 11.99 22.95 -9.09
C LEU A 38 12.34 23.04 -10.59
N ARG A 39 11.49 22.52 -11.49
CA ARG A 39 11.73 22.39 -12.94
C ARG A 39 13.05 21.68 -13.31
N LYS A 40 13.60 20.89 -12.38
CA LYS A 40 14.80 20.06 -12.58
C LYS A 40 14.46 18.73 -13.25
N GLU A 41 13.24 18.24 -13.05
CA GLU A 41 12.74 17.03 -13.69
C GLU A 41 11.78 17.41 -14.83
N LYS A 42 12.15 17.06 -16.06
CA LYS A 42 11.35 17.36 -17.26
C LYS A 42 10.18 16.38 -17.45
N ASP A 43 10.29 15.18 -16.89
CA ASP A 43 9.28 14.13 -17.05
C ASP A 43 8.21 14.18 -15.96
N SER A 44 7.27 15.12 -16.12
CA SER A 44 6.09 15.21 -15.26
C SER A 44 5.13 14.01 -15.40
N ALA A 45 5.19 13.28 -16.52
CA ALA A 45 4.39 12.09 -16.75
C ALA A 45 4.86 10.93 -15.86
N LYS A 46 6.18 10.79 -15.67
CA LYS A 46 6.77 9.85 -14.72
C LYS A 46 6.27 10.08 -13.29
N TYR A 47 6.27 11.32 -12.81
CA TYR A 47 5.70 11.64 -11.50
C TYR A 47 4.23 11.18 -11.37
N LYS A 48 3.41 11.44 -12.40
CA LYS A 48 2.01 11.00 -12.40
C LYS A 48 1.89 9.47 -12.33
N ARG A 49 2.68 8.73 -13.12
CA ARG A 49 2.68 7.26 -13.13
C ARG A 49 3.06 6.68 -11.76
N GLU A 50 4.14 7.18 -11.18
CA GLU A 50 4.64 6.73 -9.88
C GLU A 50 3.66 7.05 -8.74
N LYS A 51 2.98 8.21 -8.81
CA LYS A 51 1.92 8.58 -7.89
C LYS A 51 0.71 7.65 -7.98
N VAL A 52 0.30 7.26 -9.19
CA VAL A 52 -0.78 6.29 -9.40
C VAL A 52 -0.38 4.93 -8.86
N GLN A 53 0.87 4.50 -9.09
CA GLN A 53 1.37 3.24 -8.54
C GLN A 53 1.35 3.23 -7.01
N LEU A 54 1.81 4.33 -6.37
CA LEU A 54 1.74 4.48 -4.92
C LEU A 54 0.30 4.36 -4.39
N ALA A 55 -0.66 5.00 -5.07
CA ALA A 55 -2.07 4.90 -4.69
C ALA A 55 -2.57 3.45 -4.76
N ARG A 56 -2.22 2.71 -5.82
CA ARG A 56 -2.57 1.27 -5.95
C ARG A 56 -1.99 0.43 -4.82
N MET A 57 -0.72 0.64 -4.46
CA MET A 57 -0.08 -0.08 -3.37
C MET A 57 -0.79 0.17 -2.03
N LYS A 58 -1.16 1.43 -1.75
CA LYS A 58 -1.93 1.80 -0.56
C LYS A 58 -3.31 1.15 -0.54
N THR A 59 -4.02 1.15 -1.68
CA THR A 59 -5.33 0.47 -1.79
C THR A 59 -5.22 -1.01 -1.47
N VAL A 60 -4.25 -1.72 -2.04
CA VAL A 60 -4.04 -3.16 -1.75
C VAL A 60 -3.70 -3.41 -0.28
N LEU A 61 -2.92 -2.53 0.35
CA LEU A 61 -2.64 -2.64 1.78
C LEU A 61 -3.93 -2.48 2.60
N THR A 62 -4.77 -1.51 2.27
CA THR A 62 -6.06 -1.31 2.93
C THR A 62 -6.98 -2.50 2.72
N GLU A 63 -7.09 -3.04 1.49
CA GLU A 63 -7.87 -4.26 1.20
C GLU A 63 -7.43 -5.42 2.12
N LYS A 64 -6.12 -5.68 2.21
CA LYS A 64 -5.55 -6.72 3.08
C LYS A 64 -5.84 -6.48 4.57
N GLN A 65 -5.78 -5.23 5.03
CA GLN A 65 -6.10 -4.89 6.42
C GLN A 65 -7.58 -5.10 6.74
N THR A 66 -8.47 -4.68 5.84
CA THR A 66 -9.92 -4.89 5.98
C THR A 66 -10.26 -6.38 6.00
N GLU A 67 -9.66 -7.19 5.11
CA GLU A 67 -9.84 -8.65 5.11
C GLU A 67 -9.39 -9.30 6.43
N GLN A 68 -8.27 -8.84 7.01
CA GLN A 68 -7.80 -9.33 8.30
C GLN A 68 -8.78 -8.98 9.43
N LEU A 69 -9.32 -7.76 9.44
CA LEU A 69 -10.29 -7.32 10.44
C LEU A 69 -11.60 -8.12 10.34
N LEU A 70 -12.10 -8.37 9.13
CA LEU A 70 -13.31 -9.17 8.91
C LEU A 70 -13.12 -10.61 9.39
N LYS A 71 -11.96 -11.22 9.13
CA LYS A 71 -11.62 -12.56 9.64
C LYS A 71 -11.55 -12.58 11.18
N ALA A 72 -10.95 -11.58 11.80
CA ALA A 72 -10.88 -11.48 13.26
C ALA A 72 -12.28 -11.34 13.91
N SER A 73 -13.22 -10.66 13.23
CA SER A 73 -14.59 -10.49 13.73
C SER A 73 -15.48 -11.73 13.61
N THR A 74 -15.07 -12.73 12.80
CA THR A 74 -15.82 -13.98 12.60
C THR A 74 -15.37 -15.11 13.51
N GLU A 75 -14.31 -14.92 14.31
CA GLU A 75 -13.94 -15.88 15.36
C GLU A 75 -14.95 -15.81 16.51
N PRO A 76 -15.55 -16.95 16.91
CA PRO A 76 -16.63 -16.96 17.88
C PRO A 76 -16.10 -16.51 19.24
N THR A 77 -16.66 -15.42 19.75
CA THR A 77 -16.49 -15.01 21.15
C THR A 77 -16.83 -16.20 22.05
N VAL A 78 -15.84 -16.66 22.82
CA VAL A 78 -15.97 -17.82 23.71
C VAL A 78 -17.19 -17.61 24.62
N ALA A 79 -18.13 -18.55 24.58
CA ALA A 79 -19.40 -18.44 25.31
C ALA A 79 -19.15 -18.25 26.81
N ALA A 80 -19.77 -17.23 27.39
CA ALA A 80 -19.66 -16.91 28.81
C ALA A 80 -20.10 -18.12 29.68
N PRO A 81 -19.35 -18.46 30.75
CA PRO A 81 -19.68 -19.60 31.60
C PRO A 81 -20.99 -19.34 32.35
N LYS A 82 -21.96 -20.26 32.23
CA LYS A 82 -23.22 -20.21 33.00
C LYS A 82 -22.91 -20.40 34.49
N LYS A 83 -23.24 -19.41 35.31
CA LYS A 83 -23.21 -19.55 36.77
C LYS A 83 -24.33 -20.50 37.21
N LYS A 84 -23.97 -21.49 38.03
CA LYS A 84 -24.90 -22.38 38.76
C LYS A 84 -25.54 -21.64 39.92
#